data_AF-A0A831UT72-F1
#
_entry.id   AF-A0A831UT72-F1
#
_cell.length_a   1.000
_cell.length_b   1.000
_cell.length_c   1.000
_cell.angle_alpha   90.00
_cell.angle_beta   90.00
_cell.angle_gamma   90.00
#
_symmetry.space_group_name_H-M   'P 1'
#
loop_
_entity.id
_entity.type
_entity.pdbx_description
1 polymer ?
#
loop_
_entity_poly.entity_id
_entity_poly.type
_entity_poly.pdbx_seq_one_letter_code
_entity_poly.pdbx_strand_id
1 'polypeptide(L)'
;MGSARPDAAEVPVEVPEGLHALFLRGRFPEELNVELFGGWGRLAVVKIFKGRPPHYAPWAELFDASPRLYGSPAELAIFRWIHRALPSGSNLYAEYVGDAETERQLRSGVPPPATRLGAVLLRSGFLATADMYFPEGGREGGQKIRAVRL
;
A
#
# COMPACT_ATOMS: atom_id res chain seq x y z
N MET A 1 14.13 30.97 4.17
CA MET A 1 14.24 29.52 3.90
C MET A 1 12.87 29.06 3.44
N GLY A 2 12.64 28.98 2.13
CA GLY A 2 11.32 28.66 1.60
C GLY A 2 10.99 27.21 1.91
N SER A 3 9.95 26.96 2.70
CA SER A 3 9.41 25.61 2.81
C SER A 3 8.91 25.23 1.43
N ALA A 4 9.56 24.27 0.77
CA ALA A 4 8.98 23.62 -0.40
C ALA A 4 7.57 23.18 0.01
N ARG A 5 6.54 23.65 -0.70
CA ARG A 5 5.20 23.10 -0.54
C ARG A 5 5.36 21.59 -0.75
N PRO A 6 4.88 20.74 0.17
CA PRO A 6 4.88 19.31 -0.10
C PRO A 6 4.16 19.11 -1.43
N ASP A 7 4.84 18.45 -2.36
CA ASP A 7 4.33 18.14 -3.68
C ASP A 7 2.93 17.55 -3.50
N ALA A 8 1.89 18.25 -3.94
CA ALA A 8 0.53 17.80 -3.70
C ALA A 8 0.27 16.64 -4.67
N ALA A 9 0.59 15.41 -4.25
CA ALA A 9 0.34 14.24 -5.06
C ALA A 9 -1.17 14.08 -5.26
N GLU A 10 -1.61 14.13 -6.52
CA GLU A 10 -2.97 13.78 -6.89
C GLU A 10 -3.06 12.27 -7.11
N VAL A 11 -4.18 11.68 -6.71
CA VAL A 11 -4.43 10.25 -6.95
C VAL A 11 -4.61 10.06 -8.46
N PRO A 12 -3.78 9.24 -9.14
CA PRO A 12 -3.91 9.05 -10.58
C PRO A 12 -5.24 8.37 -10.91
N VAL A 13 -6.03 8.98 -11.78
CA VAL A 13 -7.29 8.41 -12.27
C VAL A 13 -7.02 7.23 -13.21
N GLU A 14 -5.95 7.31 -13.99
CA GLU A 14 -5.49 6.22 -14.84
C GLU A 14 -4.84 5.11 -14.01
N VAL A 15 -5.46 3.94 -14.07
CA VAL A 15 -4.96 2.73 -13.41
C VAL A 15 -4.08 1.91 -14.37
N PRO A 16 -3.22 1.02 -13.84
CA PRO A 16 -2.36 0.19 -14.68
C PRO A 16 -3.15 -0.61 -15.72
N GLU A 17 -2.53 -0.85 -16.87
CA GLU A 17 -3.12 -1.63 -17.97
C GLU A 17 -3.62 -3.00 -17.48
N GLY A 18 -4.80 -3.39 -17.98
CA GLY A 18 -5.45 -4.65 -17.59
C GLY A 18 -6.12 -4.62 -16.21
N LEU A 19 -6.12 -3.48 -15.52
CA LEU A 19 -6.85 -3.27 -14.28
C LEU A 19 -8.03 -2.32 -14.47
N HIS A 20 -9.05 -2.51 -13.65
CA HIS A 20 -10.17 -1.59 -13.49
C HIS A 20 -10.21 -1.08 -12.06
N ALA A 21 -10.71 0.14 -11.86
CA ALA A 21 -10.80 0.75 -10.55
C ALA A 21 -12.17 1.35 -10.26
N LEU A 22 -12.66 1.14 -9.05
CA LEU A 22 -13.82 1.82 -8.51
C LEU A 22 -13.37 2.79 -7.41
N PHE A 23 -13.63 4.07 -7.63
CA PHE A 23 -13.27 5.16 -6.72
C PHE A 23 -14.43 5.46 -5.79
N LEU A 24 -14.21 5.31 -4.48
CA LEU A 24 -15.20 5.46 -3.43
C LEU A 24 -14.73 6.48 -2.40
N ARG A 25 -15.65 7.32 -1.92
CA ARG A 25 -15.34 8.23 -0.82
C ARG A 25 -15.00 7.44 0.45
N GLY A 26 -13.93 7.83 1.13
CA GLY A 26 -13.53 7.25 2.41
C GLY A 26 -14.27 7.85 3.60
N ARG A 27 -13.77 7.53 4.80
CA ARG A 27 -14.34 8.02 6.07
C ARG A 27 -14.20 9.53 6.22
N PHE A 28 -13.09 10.09 5.75
CA PHE A 28 -12.78 11.51 5.85
C PHE A 28 -12.88 12.20 4.47
N PRO A 29 -13.07 13.54 4.42
CA PRO A 29 -13.04 14.29 3.17
C PRO A 29 -11.77 14.09 2.36
N GLU A 30 -10.64 13.90 3.03
CA GLU A 30 -9.31 13.67 2.43
C GLU A 30 -9.01 12.19 2.16
N GLU A 31 -9.94 11.28 2.48
CA GLU A 31 -9.80 9.84 2.31
C GLU A 31 -10.57 9.34 1.09
N LEU A 32 -9.94 8.44 0.34
CA LEU A 32 -10.49 7.73 -0.80
C LEU A 32 -10.23 6.23 -0.62
N ASN A 33 -11.19 5.38 -0.99
CA ASN A 33 -10.96 3.96 -1.20
C ASN A 33 -11.01 3.67 -2.70
N VAL A 34 -10.05 2.91 -3.20
CA VAL A 34 -9.99 2.47 -4.59
C VAL A 34 -10.00 0.97 -4.62
N GLU A 35 -11.10 0.38 -5.08
CA GLU A 35 -11.15 -1.07 -5.30
C GLU A 35 -10.55 -1.37 -6.67
N LEU A 36 -9.56 -2.27 -6.70
CA LEU A 36 -8.84 -2.65 -7.91
C LEU A 36 -9.26 -4.05 -8.35
N PHE A 37 -9.58 -4.21 -9.63
CA PHE A 37 -10.04 -5.45 -10.24
C PHE A 37 -9.11 -5.85 -11.38
N GLY A 38 -8.84 -7.14 -11.49
CA GLY A 38 -8.24 -7.77 -12.68
C GLY A 38 -9.25 -8.68 -13.37
N GLY A 39 -8.80 -9.43 -14.39
CA GLY A 39 -9.67 -10.35 -15.15
C GLY A 39 -10.37 -11.45 -14.34
N TRP A 40 -9.95 -11.68 -13.10
CA TRP A 40 -10.48 -12.71 -12.21
C TRP A 40 -11.31 -12.16 -11.03
N GLY A 41 -11.62 -10.86 -11.04
CA GLY A 41 -12.34 -10.19 -9.97
C GLY A 41 -11.46 -9.23 -9.15
N ARG A 42 -11.88 -8.92 -7.93
CA ARG A 42 -11.21 -7.96 -7.05
C ARG A 42 -9.84 -8.46 -6.60
N LEU A 43 -8.83 -7.61 -6.71
CA LEU A 43 -7.45 -7.88 -6.33
C LEU A 43 -7.09 -7.28 -4.98
N ALA A 44 -7.51 -6.04 -4.71
CA ALA A 44 -7.26 -5.36 -3.43
C ALA A 44 -8.11 -4.10 -3.31
N VAL A 45 -8.16 -3.55 -2.10
CA VAL A 45 -8.60 -2.18 -1.84
C VAL A 45 -7.40 -1.33 -1.44
N VAL A 46 -7.26 -0.17 -2.08
CA VAL A 46 -6.28 0.85 -1.70
C VAL A 46 -7.01 2.02 -1.03
N LYS A 47 -6.77 2.21 0.26
CA LYS A 47 -7.18 3.40 0.99
C LYS A 47 -6.08 4.44 0.91
N ILE A 48 -6.41 5.67 0.51
CA ILE A 48 -5.47 6.79 0.38
C ILE A 48 -6.00 7.95 1.21
N PHE A 49 -5.20 8.44 2.14
CA PHE A 49 -5.45 9.67 2.88
C PHE A 49 -4.47 10.75 2.41
N LYS A 50 -5.00 11.85 1.85
CA LYS A 50 -4.20 12.92 1.23
C LYS A 50 -3.46 13.82 2.23
N GLY A 51 -3.61 13.58 3.53
CA GLY A 51 -3.05 14.42 4.58
C GLY A 51 -3.97 15.59 4.94
N ARG A 52 -3.74 16.14 6.12
CA ARG A 52 -4.33 17.40 6.61
C ARG A 52 -3.25 18.18 7.36
N PRO A 53 -2.38 18.92 6.63
CA PRO A 53 -1.28 19.65 7.24
C PRO A 53 -1.76 20.72 8.24
N PRO A 54 -0.95 21.03 9.27
CA PRO A 54 0.31 20.39 9.61
C PRO A 54 0.16 19.09 10.41
N HIS A 55 -1.07 18.71 10.78
CA HIS A 55 -1.32 17.73 11.85
C HIS A 55 -1.30 16.27 11.37
N TYR A 56 -1.69 16.01 10.12
CA TYR A 56 -1.81 14.65 9.61
C TYR A 56 -1.03 14.49 8.31
N ALA A 57 0.01 13.66 8.35
CA ALA A 57 0.76 13.30 7.17
C ALA A 57 -0.08 12.41 6.22
N PRO A 58 0.16 12.46 4.90
CA PRO A 58 -0.44 11.54 3.96
C PRO A 58 0.00 10.09 4.19
N TRP A 59 -0.87 9.15 3.84
CA TRP A 59 -0.56 7.73 3.88
C TRP A 59 -1.48 6.95 2.94
N ALA A 60 -1.06 5.74 2.57
CA ALA A 60 -1.92 4.77 1.91
C ALA A 60 -1.86 3.41 2.60
N GLU A 61 -2.88 2.61 2.37
CA GLU A 61 -3.01 1.25 2.84
C GLU A 61 -3.56 0.37 1.71
N LEU A 62 -2.90 -0.76 1.45
CA LEU A 62 -3.42 -1.82 0.59
C LEU A 62 -3.88 -2.97 1.49
N PHE A 63 -5.15 -3.34 1.39
CA PHE A 63 -5.79 -4.38 2.22
C PHE A 63 -6.89 -5.11 1.45
N ASP A 64 -7.44 -6.16 2.07
CA ASP A 64 -8.39 -7.09 1.44
C ASP A 64 -7.83 -7.64 0.13
N ALA A 65 -6.54 -7.98 0.18
CA ALA A 65 -5.80 -8.44 -0.98
C ALA A 65 -6.16 -9.90 -1.30
N SER A 66 -6.52 -10.16 -2.55
CA SER A 66 -6.63 -11.52 -3.07
C SER A 66 -5.26 -12.18 -3.03
N PRO A 67 -5.15 -13.46 -2.60
CA PRO A 67 -3.91 -14.23 -2.74
C PRO A 67 -3.37 -14.27 -4.19
N ARG A 68 -4.24 -14.07 -5.19
CA ARG A 68 -3.88 -14.00 -6.61
C ARG A 68 -3.08 -12.75 -6.99
N LEU A 69 -3.10 -11.72 -6.13
CA LEU A 69 -2.30 -10.52 -6.35
C LEU A 69 -0.82 -10.83 -6.22
N TYR A 70 -0.42 -11.53 -5.16
CA TYR A 70 0.99 -11.71 -4.81
C TYR A 70 1.73 -12.56 -5.85
N GLY A 71 2.85 -12.04 -6.35
CA GLY A 71 3.64 -12.66 -7.42
C GLY A 71 3.10 -12.41 -8.84
N SER A 72 1.95 -11.74 -8.98
CA SER A 72 1.41 -11.37 -10.29
C SER A 72 2.07 -10.10 -10.85
N PRO A 73 2.02 -9.86 -12.17
CA PRO A 73 2.44 -8.58 -12.76
C PRO A 73 1.67 -7.37 -12.19
N ALA A 74 0.42 -7.57 -11.78
CA ALA A 74 -0.43 -6.53 -11.21
C ALA A 74 0.12 -6.00 -9.88
N GLU A 75 0.79 -6.84 -9.08
CA GLU A 75 1.32 -6.45 -7.78
C GLU A 75 2.26 -5.25 -7.87
N LEU A 76 3.31 -5.39 -8.69
CA LEU A 76 4.28 -4.32 -8.91
C LEU A 76 3.63 -3.08 -9.53
N ALA A 77 2.70 -3.28 -10.46
CA ALA A 77 2.00 -2.19 -11.14
C ALA A 77 1.13 -1.38 -10.17
N ILE A 78 0.43 -2.05 -9.25
CA ILE A 78 -0.39 -1.43 -8.22
C ILE A 78 0.49 -0.64 -7.25
N PHE A 79 1.57 -1.22 -6.73
CA PHE A 79 2.46 -0.48 -5.83
C PHE A 79 3.11 0.74 -6.50
N ARG A 80 3.48 0.66 -7.78
CA ARG A 80 3.93 1.83 -8.55
C ARG A 80 2.85 2.88 -8.74
N TRP A 81 1.59 2.47 -8.91
CA TRP A 81 0.46 3.39 -8.96
C TRP A 81 0.25 4.10 -7.61
N ILE A 82 0.33 3.36 -6.50
CA ILE A 82 0.28 3.93 -5.13
C ILE A 82 1.45 4.91 -4.90
N HIS A 83 2.66 4.57 -5.33
CA HIS A 83 3.83 5.45 -5.23
C HIS A 83 3.58 6.82 -5.89
N ARG A 84 2.94 6.84 -7.07
CA ARG A 84 2.59 8.09 -7.76
C ARG A 84 1.52 8.90 -7.03
N ALA A 85 0.64 8.24 -6.28
CA ALA A 85 -0.43 8.88 -5.52
C ALA A 85 0.01 9.49 -4.18
N LEU A 86 1.26 9.24 -3.75
CA LEU A 86 1.78 9.69 -2.46
C LEU A 86 2.93 10.68 -2.65
N PRO A 87 3.05 11.72 -1.79
CA PRO A 87 4.26 12.53 -1.71
C PRO A 87 5.40 11.78 -1.01
N SER A 88 6.64 12.21 -1.26
CA SER A 88 7.84 11.65 -0.59
C SER A 88 7.72 11.70 0.93
N GLY A 89 8.21 10.67 1.61
CA GLY A 89 8.11 10.51 3.07
C GLY A 89 6.77 9.99 3.58
N SER A 90 5.77 9.80 2.71
CA SER A 90 4.48 9.22 3.11
C SER A 90 4.60 7.75 3.50
N ASN A 91 3.74 7.31 4.42
CA ASN A 91 3.65 5.91 4.81
C ASN A 91 2.78 5.11 3.85
N LEU A 92 3.18 3.86 3.62
CA LEU A 92 2.37 2.81 3.03
C LEU A 92 2.24 1.66 4.03
N TYR A 93 1.03 1.15 4.20
CA TYR A 93 0.77 -0.09 4.94
C TYR A 93 0.30 -1.15 3.95
N ALA A 94 1.14 -2.13 3.67
CA ALA A 94 0.83 -3.19 2.72
C ALA A 94 0.46 -4.46 3.49
N GLU A 95 -0.81 -4.85 3.43
CA GLU A 95 -1.27 -6.14 3.96
C GLU A 95 -0.55 -7.27 3.22
N TYR A 96 -0.18 -8.32 3.96
CA TYR A 96 0.43 -9.53 3.42
C TYR A 96 -0.36 -10.79 3.79
N VAL A 97 -1.58 -10.63 4.31
CA VAL A 97 -2.50 -11.76 4.48
C VAL A 97 -2.77 -12.38 3.12
N GLY A 98 -2.53 -13.69 3.00
CA GLY A 98 -2.58 -14.42 1.72
C GLY A 98 -1.27 -14.50 0.95
N ASP A 99 -0.20 -13.81 1.39
CA ASP A 99 1.16 -13.96 0.87
C ASP A 99 1.97 -14.93 1.74
N ALA A 100 1.80 -16.23 1.47
CA ALA A 100 2.41 -17.29 2.25
C ALA A 100 3.96 -17.26 2.25
N GLU A 101 4.59 -16.65 1.24
CA GLU A 101 6.04 -16.53 1.19
C GLU A 101 6.55 -15.45 2.14
N THR A 102 5.98 -14.24 2.07
CA THR A 102 6.34 -13.14 2.99
C THR A 102 6.02 -13.51 4.43
N GLU A 103 4.86 -14.14 4.68
CA GLU A 103 4.48 -14.59 6.03
C GLU A 103 5.51 -15.58 6.61
N ARG A 104 5.95 -16.57 5.81
CA ARG A 104 6.99 -17.52 6.23
C ARG A 104 8.33 -16.86 6.50
N GLN A 105 8.73 -15.92 5.64
CA GLN A 105 9.98 -15.18 5.79
C GLN A 105 9.98 -14.37 7.09
N LEU A 106 8.93 -13.59 7.34
CA LEU A 106 8.77 -12.80 8.56
C LEU A 106 8.76 -13.67 9.83
N ARG A 107 7.99 -14.78 9.81
CA ARG A 107 7.98 -15.75 10.93
C ARG A 107 9.36 -16.37 11.22
N SER A 108 10.21 -16.45 10.20
CA SER A 108 11.57 -17.00 10.31
C SER A 108 12.61 -15.92 10.63
N GLY A 109 12.19 -14.68 10.92
CA GLY A 109 13.06 -13.57 11.29
C GLY A 109 13.72 -12.85 10.12
N VAL A 110 13.28 -13.07 8.87
CA VAL A 110 13.75 -12.28 7.72
C VAL A 110 13.30 -10.83 7.90
N PRO A 111 14.19 -9.84 7.84
CA PRO A 111 13.81 -8.45 8.03
C PRO A 111 12.89 -7.97 6.90
N PRO A 112 11.93 -7.05 7.15
CA PRO A 112 10.93 -6.64 6.16
C PRO A 112 11.49 -6.25 4.78
N PRO A 113 12.60 -5.47 4.65
CA PRO A 113 13.21 -5.16 3.35
C PRO A 113 13.66 -6.38 2.54
N ALA A 114 14.03 -7.47 3.22
CA ALA A 114 14.57 -8.69 2.61
C ALA A 114 13.49 -9.74 2.30
N THR A 115 12.23 -9.44 2.59
CA THR A 115 11.10 -10.31 2.22
C THR A 115 10.75 -10.18 0.73
N ARG A 116 9.96 -11.12 0.20
CA ARG A 116 9.42 -11.09 -1.16
C ARG A 116 8.62 -9.81 -1.40
N LEU A 117 7.69 -9.47 -0.50
CA LEU A 117 6.94 -8.21 -0.56
C LEU A 117 7.86 -6.99 -0.38
N GLY A 118 8.83 -7.06 0.53
CA GLY A 118 9.86 -6.02 0.68
C GLY A 118 10.61 -5.70 -0.61
N ALA A 119 10.99 -6.73 -1.37
CA ALA A 119 11.64 -6.58 -2.67
C ALA A 119 10.70 -5.95 -3.72
N VAL A 120 9.41 -6.28 -3.72
CA VAL A 120 8.41 -5.64 -4.59
C VAL A 120 8.27 -4.16 -4.25
N LEU A 121 8.14 -3.85 -2.95
CA LEU A 121 8.04 -2.47 -2.45
C LEU A 121 9.26 -1.65 -2.86
N LEU A 122 10.47 -2.20 -2.74
CA LEU A 122 11.70 -1.53 -3.18
C LEU A 122 11.70 -1.22 -4.67
N ARG A 123 11.31 -2.17 -5.53
CA ARG A 123 11.18 -1.95 -6.98
C ARG A 123 10.07 -0.95 -7.37
N SER A 124 9.20 -0.62 -6.42
CA SER A 124 8.10 0.32 -6.58
C SER A 124 8.44 1.72 -6.05
N GLY A 125 9.60 1.91 -5.42
CA GLY A 125 10.03 3.18 -4.82
C GLY A 125 9.69 3.31 -3.33
N PHE A 126 9.40 2.22 -2.64
CA PHE A 126 9.16 2.21 -1.19
C PHE A 126 10.26 1.45 -0.46
N LEU A 127 10.63 1.91 0.74
CA LEU A 127 11.46 1.14 1.65
C LEU A 127 10.58 0.51 2.73
N ALA A 128 10.50 -0.83 2.76
CA ALA A 128 9.89 -1.53 3.88
C ALA A 128 10.68 -1.26 5.17
N THR A 129 10.00 -0.96 6.27
CA THR A 129 10.65 -0.50 7.51
C THR A 129 10.28 -1.32 8.73
N ALA A 130 9.08 -1.89 8.78
CA ALA A 130 8.62 -2.65 9.93
C ALA A 130 7.60 -3.72 9.51
N ASP A 131 7.63 -4.83 10.23
CA ASP A 131 6.54 -5.79 10.29
C ASP A 131 5.56 -5.33 11.38
N MET A 132 4.31 -5.12 11.01
CA MET A 132 3.22 -4.69 11.88
C MET A 132 2.33 -5.89 12.22
N TYR A 133 2.94 -6.92 12.81
CA TYR A 133 2.22 -8.09 13.30
C TYR A 133 1.64 -7.83 14.70
N PHE A 134 0.31 -7.91 14.83
CA PHE A 134 -0.37 -7.86 16.13
C PHE A 134 -1.20 -9.14 16.36
N PRO A 135 -0.68 -10.11 17.12
CA PRO A 135 -1.36 -11.37 17.37
C PRO A 135 -2.29 -11.35 18.59
N GLU A 136 -3.19 -10.38 18.75
CA GLU A 136 -4.08 -10.37 19.93
C GLU A 136 -5.52 -9.92 19.61
N GLY A 137 -6.39 -10.87 19.25
CA GLY A 137 -7.84 -10.72 19.47
C GLY A 137 -8.73 -10.40 18.26
N GLY A 138 -8.24 -10.45 17.02
CA GLY A 138 -9.08 -10.49 15.81
C GLY A 138 -9.91 -9.24 15.50
N ARG A 139 -9.63 -8.10 16.15
CA ARG A 139 -10.40 -6.85 16.01
C ARG A 139 -9.70 -5.73 15.22
N GLU A 140 -8.42 -5.85 14.89
CA GLU A 140 -7.64 -4.74 14.32
C GLU A 140 -6.87 -5.12 13.05
N GLY A 141 -7.57 -5.29 11.93
CA GLY A 141 -6.97 -5.39 10.58
C GLY A 141 -6.02 -6.58 10.35
N GLY A 142 -5.68 -6.85 9.08
CA GLY A 142 -4.71 -7.88 8.74
C GLY A 142 -3.26 -7.47 9.02
N GLN A 143 -2.37 -8.45 9.00
CA GLN A 143 -0.94 -8.27 9.20
C GLN A 143 -0.34 -7.44 8.04
N LYS A 144 0.51 -6.45 8.35
CA LYS A 144 1.00 -5.47 7.36
C LYS A 144 2.50 -5.25 7.45
N ILE A 145 3.13 -4.98 6.31
CA ILE A 145 4.44 -4.33 6.27
C ILE A 145 4.21 -2.82 6.18
N ARG A 146 4.82 -2.06 7.09
CA ARG A 146 4.94 -0.60 6.95
C ARG A 146 6.12 -0.26 6.05
N ALA A 147 5.90 0.56 5.05
CA ALA A 147 6.92 1.11 4.17
C ALA A 147 6.84 2.64 4.09
N VAL A 148 7.95 3.27 3.69
CA VAL A 148 8.04 4.71 3.47
C VAL A 148 8.34 4.96 2.00
N ARG A 149 7.64 5.92 1.40
CA ARG A 149 7.92 6.34 0.02
C ARG A 149 9.25 7.10 -0.02
N LEU A 150 10.16 6.64 -0.87
CA LEU A 150 11.43 7.30 -1.15
C LEU A 150 11.23 8.60 -1.93
#